data_AF-A0A7I7SPJ0-F1
#
_entry.id   AF-A0A7I7SPJ0-F1
#
_cell.length_a   1.000
_cell.length_b   1.000
_cell.length_c   1.000
_cell.angle_alpha   90.00
_cell.angle_beta   90.00
_cell.angle_gamma   90.00
#
_symmetry.space_group_name_H-M   'P 1'
#
loop_
_entity.id
_entity.type
_entity.pdbx_description
1 polymer ?
#
loop_
_entity_poly.entity_id
_entity_poly.type
_entity_poly.pdbx_seq_one_letter_code
_entity_poly.pdbx_strand_id
1 'polypeptide(L)' 'MIVGATFDPLPITPGDLIFGNYSVVGHPSGTSADVEDTLHFAVRARIQELPLADAAEAYAAMDEGHARYRMVLTV' A
#
# COMPACT_ATOMS: atom_id res chain seq x y z
N MET A 1 4.51 10.72 -4.17
CA MET A 1 4.64 9.71 -3.11
C MET A 1 4.98 8.40 -3.80
N ILE A 2 6.12 7.78 -3.46
CA ILE A 2 6.41 6.42 -3.93
C ILE A 2 5.61 5.48 -3.01
N VAL A 3 4.92 4.51 -3.61
CA VAL A 3 4.26 3.43 -2.88
C VAL A 3 5.11 2.19 -3.08
N GLY A 4 5.65 1.65 -1.99
CA GLY A 4 6.49 0.47 -2.04
C GLY A 4 7.40 0.38 -0.82
N ALA A 5 7.74 -0.85 -0.48
CA ALA A 5 8.75 -1.17 0.51
C ALA A 5 9.76 -2.09 -0.19
N THR A 6 10.94 -1.56 -0.48
CA THR A 6 12.06 -2.34 -1.01
C THR A 6 13.22 -2.29 -0.02
N PHE A 7 14.01 -3.36 -0.01
CA PHE A 7 15.27 -3.42 0.73
C PHE A 7 16.46 -2.92 -0.12
N ASP A 8 16.25 -2.77 -1.43
CA ASP A 8 17.28 -2.23 -2.32
C ASP A 8 17.47 -0.73 -2.06
N PRO A 9 18.71 -0.21 -2.16
CA PRO A 9 18.95 1.22 -2.09
C PRO A 9 18.12 1.98 -3.13
N LEU A 10 17.44 3.03 -2.69
CA LEU A 10 16.76 3.94 -3.62
C LEU A 10 17.79 4.64 -4.51
N PRO A 11 17.60 4.70 -5.84
CA PRO A 11 18.53 5.33 -6.76
C PRO A 11 18.40 6.87 -6.72
N ILE A 12 18.68 7.48 -5.56
CA ILE A 12 18.60 8.92 -5.33
C ILE A 12 19.99 9.42 -4.96
N THR A 13 20.49 10.42 -5.69
CA THR A 13 21.78 11.03 -5.40
C THR A 13 21.63 12.26 -4.50
N PRO A 14 22.67 12.67 -3.74
CA PRO A 14 22.64 13.92 -2.98
C PRO A 14 22.41 15.16 -3.87
N GLY A 15 22.90 15.14 -5.11
CA GLY A 15 22.73 16.25 -6.06
C GLY A 15 21.26 16.50 -6.41
N ASP A 16 20.47 15.42 -6.55
CA ASP A 16 19.04 15.50 -6.84
C ASP A 16 18.29 16.27 -5.74
N LEU A 17 18.66 16.05 -4.47
CA LEU A 17 18.03 16.70 -3.31
C LEU A 17 18.48 18.15 -3.15
N ILE A 18 19.79 18.42 -3.27
CA ILE A 18 20.36 19.74 -3.01
C ILE A 18 19.99 20.75 -4.10
N PHE A 19 20.18 20.41 -5.37
CA PHE A 19 19.98 21.36 -6.47
C PHE A 19 18.50 21.52 -6.85
N GLY A 20 17.68 20.50 -6.58
CA GLY A 20 16.23 20.56 -6.75
C GLY A 20 15.45 21.05 -5.53
N ASN A 21 16.12 21.19 -4.37
CA ASN A 21 15.50 21.47 -3.07
C ASN A 21 14.36 20.49 -2.72
N TYR A 22 14.61 19.20 -2.89
CA TYR A 22 13.65 18.12 -2.64
C TYR A 22 13.88 17.43 -1.29
N SER A 23 12.81 16.83 -0.75
CA SER A 23 12.84 16.00 0.46
C SER A 23 12.29 14.61 0.21
N VAL A 24 12.83 13.63 0.94
CA VAL A 24 12.37 12.24 0.94
C VAL A 24 12.01 11.87 2.38
N VAL A 25 10.77 11.47 2.60
CA VAL A 25 10.24 11.14 3.92
C VAL A 25 9.51 9.79 3.84
N GLY A 26 9.83 8.88 4.75
CA GLY A 26 9.08 7.64 4.92
C GLY A 26 7.82 7.89 5.76
N HIS A 27 6.69 7.31 5.36
CA HIS A 27 5.43 7.41 6.08
C HIS A 27 4.82 6.01 6.25
N PRO A 28 4.71 5.48 7.48
CA PRO A 28 4.02 4.22 7.73
C PRO A 28 2.49 4.41 7.65
N SER A 29 1.70 3.43 8.07
CA SER A 29 0.23 3.48 7.99
C SER A 29 -0.47 4.55 8.85
N GLY A 30 0.27 5.47 9.49
CA GLY A 30 -0.26 6.51 10.37
C GLY A 30 -0.55 6.05 11.80
N THR A 31 -1.00 6.98 12.63
CA THR A 31 -1.50 6.72 13.99
C THR A 31 -2.96 6.26 13.97
N SER A 32 -3.50 5.81 15.10
CA SER A 32 -4.92 5.46 15.21
C SER A 32 -5.85 6.65 14.92
N ALA A 33 -5.43 7.88 15.27
CA ALA A 33 -6.19 9.09 14.96
C ALA A 33 -6.21 9.36 13.45
N ASP A 34 -5.06 9.21 12.78
CA ASP A 34 -4.98 9.39 11.32
C ASP A 34 -5.84 8.35 10.57
N VAL A 35 -5.93 7.13 11.09
CA VAL A 35 -6.80 6.07 10.53
C VAL A 35 -8.28 6.44 10.71
N GLU A 36 -8.69 6.91 11.88
CA GLU A 36 -10.07 7.33 12.13
C GLU A 36 -10.48 8.47 11.20
N ASP A 37 -9.63 9.49 11.07
CA ASP A 37 -9.85 10.60 10.14
C ASP A 37 -9.94 10.12 8.69
N THR A 38 -9.10 9.13 8.32
CA THR A 38 -9.17 8.49 7.01
C THR A 38 -10.50 7.77 6.80
N LEU A 39 -11.01 7.04 7.79
CA LEU A 39 -12.30 6.34 7.70
C LEU A 39 -13.46 7.32 7.53
N HIS A 40 -13.42 8.47 8.20
CA HIS A 40 -14.40 9.54 8.04
C HIS A 40 -14.37 10.18 6.65
N PHE A 41 -13.19 10.27 6.02
CA PHE A 41 -13.00 10.87 4.70
C PHE A 41 -13.17 9.88 3.53
N ALA A 42 -12.93 8.59 3.75
CA ALA A 42 -12.76 7.60 2.70
C ALA A 42 -14.00 7.34 1.84
N VAL A 43 -13.75 6.87 0.62
CA VAL A 43 -14.75 6.30 -0.29
C VAL A 43 -14.60 4.78 -0.37
N ARG A 44 -15.64 4.07 -0.79
CA ARG A 44 -15.66 2.60 -0.84
C ARG A 44 -14.54 2.06 -1.74
N ALA A 45 -13.71 1.18 -1.18
CA ALA A 45 -12.66 0.48 -1.93
C ALA A 45 -13.26 -0.52 -2.93
N ARG A 46 -12.55 -0.73 -4.04
CA ARG A 46 -12.84 -1.84 -4.97
C ARG A 46 -12.21 -3.12 -4.41
N ILE A 47 -13.06 -4.10 -4.13
CA ILE A 47 -12.65 -5.35 -3.48
C ILE A 47 -13.11 -6.57 -4.29
N GLN A 48 -12.44 -7.68 -4.07
CA GLN A 48 -12.85 -9.02 -4.49
C GLN A 48 -12.95 -9.90 -3.25
N GLU A 49 -14.13 -10.46 -3.01
CA GLU A 49 -14.40 -11.29 -1.83
C GLU A 49 -14.21 -12.76 -2.16
N LEU A 50 -13.59 -13.50 -1.24
CA LEU A 50 -13.49 -14.96 -1.25
C LEU A 50 -13.72 -15.50 0.16
N PRO A 51 -14.30 -16.71 0.32
CA PRO A 51 -14.35 -17.37 1.62
C PRO A 51 -12.95 -17.53 2.23
N LEU A 52 -12.86 -17.50 3.56
CA LEU A 52 -11.61 -17.73 4.29
C LEU A 52 -11.00 -19.10 3.97
N ALA A 53 -11.83 -20.10 3.62
CA ALA A 53 -11.39 -21.41 3.16
C ALA A 53 -10.48 -21.34 1.91
N ASP A 54 -10.66 -20.32 1.08
CA ASP A 54 -9.96 -20.14 -0.20
C ASP A 54 -8.79 -19.12 -0.08
N ALA A 55 -8.30 -18.87 1.14
CA ALA A 55 -7.24 -17.89 1.40
C ALA A 55 -5.96 -18.12 0.58
N ALA A 56 -5.61 -19.38 0.31
CA ALA A 56 -4.44 -19.72 -0.50
C ALA A 56 -4.58 -19.25 -1.95
N GLU A 57 -5.76 -19.44 -2.54
CA GLU A 57 -6.07 -18.95 -3.89
C GLU A 57 -6.06 -17.42 -3.94
N ALA A 58 -6.69 -16.78 -2.95
CA ALA A 58 -6.72 -15.33 -2.83
C ALA A 58 -5.31 -14.72 -2.76
N TYR A 59 -4.42 -15.36 -1.98
CA TYR A 59 -3.04 -14.93 -1.83
C TYR A 59 -2.24 -15.11 -3.12
N ALA A 60 -2.33 -16.28 -3.77
CA ALA A 60 -1.64 -16.53 -5.04
C ALA A 60 -2.07 -15.52 -6.12
N ALA A 61 -3.37 -15.23 -6.22
CA ALA A 61 -3.87 -14.22 -7.15
C ALA A 61 -3.34 -12.81 -6.85
N MET A 62 -3.16 -12.45 -5.56
CA MET A 62 -2.55 -11.18 -5.17
C MET A 62 -1.06 -11.13 -5.52
N ASP A 63 -0.31 -12.18 -5.17
CA ASP A 63 1.14 -12.26 -5.36
C ASP A 63 1.54 -12.24 -6.85
N GLU A 64 0.78 -12.95 -7.68
CA GLU A 64 0.98 -12.98 -9.14
C GLU A 64 0.42 -11.73 -9.84
N GLY A 65 -0.17 -10.78 -9.12
CA GLY A 65 -0.72 -9.53 -9.68
C GLY A 65 -2.04 -9.70 -10.45
N HIS A 66 -2.71 -10.84 -10.31
CA HIS A 66 -4.03 -11.10 -10.90
C HIS A 66 -5.16 -10.40 -10.15
N ALA A 67 -4.98 -10.10 -8.86
CA ALA A 67 -5.95 -9.37 -8.05
C ALA A 67 -6.23 -7.98 -8.65
N ARG A 68 -7.51 -7.64 -8.74
CA ARG A 68 -8.00 -6.30 -9.09
C ARG A 68 -8.15 -5.52 -7.79
N TYR A 69 -7.04 -4.91 -7.37
CA TYR A 69 -6.88 -4.13 -6.14
C TYR A 69 -6.79 -4.97 -4.86
N ARG A 70 -7.90 -5.18 -4.14
CA ARG A 70 -7.88 -5.75 -2.78
C ARG A 70 -8.68 -7.04 -2.73
N MET A 71 -8.02 -8.14 -2.35
CA MET A 71 -8.71 -9.37 -1.91
C MET A 71 -9.19 -9.19 -0.46
N VAL A 72 -10.42 -9.58 -0.16
CA VAL A 72 -11.02 -9.56 1.17
C VAL A 72 -11.56 -10.95 1.49
N LEU A 73 -11.12 -11.52 2.60
CA LEU A 73 -11.57 -12.84 3.03
C LEU A 73 -12.82 -12.71 3.92
N THR A 74 -13.84 -13.50 3.62
CA THR A 74 -15.12 -13.54 4.35
C THR A 74 -15.25 -14.84 5.14
N VAL A 75 -15.79 -14.77 6.35
CA VAL A 75 -16.04 -15.91 7.24
C VAL A 75 -17.45 -16.45 7.11
#